data_AF-A0A410NW62-F1
#
_entry.id   AF-A0A410NW62-F1
#
_cell.length_a   1.000
_cell.length_b   1.000
_cell.length_c   1.000
_cell.angle_alpha   90.00
_cell.angle_beta   90.00
_cell.angle_gamma   90.00
#
_symmetry.space_group_name_H-M   'P 1'
#
loop_
_entity.id
_entity.type
_entity.pdbx_description
1 polymer ?
#
loop_
_entity_poly.entity_id
_entity_poly.type
_entity_poly.pdbx_seq_one_letter_code
_entity_poly.pdbx_strand_id
1 'polypeptide(L)'
;MQRRSFLLASAASALAGCGDDARQTASVDEGGGVPIPLRHARYLRLERHEGFVVARLRAPVADQSGGQAQEQAAVLVLAPKDGPAPILTGPLQDATVIRTPVTRIAANASSDEAFLGQLGGKERLAAVGGRVSYDDDVRRGVMEGRIGQIGYNWHAPPNLDVLLAVRPDVFLMRLSDLAHTPVLDRARRLGLTVAPTFAEDEPTYLGRAEWIRLHGLLIGREAEADRLFEQIEARVTALKGAASQRPPVPMVWAYPAGGDRWVVTVRGAEQAYLADAGGRNLLLRPEDARKWSSETLATEQMLPVVDQAQVWIVGDLHAAPPRGAGVERASPAFRTGRLFANTGRSNPAANAYDWYQTAFVRPDWVLADFVKALHPDLVSEPFRFLKPVAQGAYK
;
A
#
# COMPACT_ATOMS: atom_id res chain seq x y z
N MET A 1 98.96 -20.53 4.03
CA MET A 1 98.36 -21.60 4.86
C MET A 1 96.85 -21.53 4.71
N GLN A 2 96.21 -22.68 4.43
CA GLN A 2 94.75 -22.97 4.51
C GLN A 2 93.83 -22.27 3.47
N ARG A 3 93.26 -23.04 2.51
CA ARG A 3 91.97 -23.78 2.56
C ARG A 3 90.77 -22.81 2.62
N ARG A 4 89.63 -22.96 1.95
CA ARG A 4 89.00 -23.99 1.10
C ARG A 4 87.66 -23.39 0.63
N SER A 5 87.28 -23.68 -0.62
CA SER A 5 85.96 -24.17 -1.07
C SER A 5 84.63 -23.52 -0.68
N PHE A 6 83.92 -23.08 -1.74
CA PHE A 6 82.52 -23.32 -2.15
C PHE A 6 81.32 -22.90 -1.28
N LEU A 7 80.37 -22.17 -1.91
CA LEU A 7 78.99 -22.63 -2.12
C LEU A 7 78.23 -21.71 -3.11
N LEU A 8 77.57 -22.33 -4.10
CA LEU A 8 76.63 -21.73 -5.05
C LEU A 8 75.29 -21.40 -4.38
N ALA A 9 74.65 -20.31 -4.79
CA ALA A 9 73.20 -20.11 -4.64
C ALA A 9 72.63 -19.58 -5.97
N SER A 10 71.76 -20.38 -6.59
CA SER A 10 71.04 -20.07 -7.83
C SER A 10 69.83 -19.17 -7.53
N ALA A 11 69.73 -18.04 -8.23
CA ALA A 11 68.56 -17.15 -8.21
C ALA A 11 67.65 -17.47 -9.41
N ALA A 12 66.45 -17.99 -9.15
CA ALA A 12 65.39 -18.14 -10.15
C ALA A 12 64.55 -16.85 -10.18
N SER A 13 64.57 -16.14 -11.31
CA SER A 13 63.75 -14.95 -11.56
C SER A 13 62.40 -15.35 -12.16
N ALA A 14 61.33 -14.78 -11.61
CA ALA A 14 59.95 -15.01 -11.97
C ALA A 14 59.59 -14.40 -13.34
N LEU A 15 58.89 -15.17 -14.18
CA LEU A 15 58.17 -14.68 -15.35
C LEU A 15 56.76 -14.26 -14.92
N ALA A 16 56.42 -13.00 -15.15
CA ALA A 16 55.08 -12.45 -14.96
C ALA A 16 54.15 -12.95 -16.08
N GLY A 17 53.11 -13.69 -15.70
CA GLY A 17 51.96 -14.00 -16.57
C GLY A 17 50.86 -12.96 -16.39
N CYS A 18 50.35 -12.42 -17.50
CA CYS A 18 49.16 -11.58 -17.54
C CYS A 18 47.93 -12.42 -17.14
N GLY A 19 47.17 -11.96 -16.15
CA GLY A 19 45.90 -12.57 -15.74
C GLY A 19 44.74 -11.93 -16.50
N ASP A 20 43.89 -12.78 -17.07
CA ASP A 20 42.58 -12.43 -17.61
C ASP A 20 41.66 -11.90 -16.48
N ASP A 21 41.03 -10.74 -16.72
CA ASP A 21 39.98 -10.17 -15.86
C ASP A 21 38.72 -11.05 -15.95
N ALA A 22 38.65 -12.05 -15.07
CA ALA A 22 37.42 -12.76 -14.78
C ALA A 22 36.45 -11.80 -14.07
N ARG A 23 35.37 -11.39 -14.75
CA ARG A 23 34.20 -10.78 -14.13
C ARG A 23 33.71 -11.70 -13.00
N GLN A 24 33.99 -11.34 -11.75
CA GLN A 24 33.53 -12.06 -10.58
C GLN A 24 32.00 -12.15 -10.59
N THR A 25 31.50 -13.37 -10.72
CA THR A 25 30.12 -13.73 -10.42
C THR A 25 29.90 -13.63 -8.91
N ALA A 26 29.05 -12.70 -8.48
CA ALA A 26 28.66 -12.58 -7.08
C ALA A 26 27.62 -13.66 -6.73
N SER A 27 27.99 -14.61 -5.86
CA SER A 27 27.05 -15.51 -5.21
C SER A 27 26.28 -14.74 -4.13
N VAL A 28 24.96 -14.87 -4.13
CA VAL A 28 24.07 -14.25 -3.14
C VAL A 28 23.67 -15.33 -2.14
N ASP A 29 24.24 -15.24 -0.93
CA ASP A 29 23.92 -16.06 0.24
C ASP A 29 23.23 -15.19 1.32
N GLU A 30 22.41 -15.79 2.18
CA GLU A 30 21.58 -15.09 3.17
C GLU A 30 22.39 -14.54 4.36
N GLY A 31 23.63 -15.00 4.55
CA GLY A 31 24.50 -14.54 5.62
C GLY A 31 24.78 -13.02 5.56
N GLY A 32 24.54 -12.31 6.67
CA GLY A 32 25.06 -10.94 6.87
C GLY A 32 24.14 -9.79 6.46
N GLY A 33 22.85 -10.02 6.21
CA GLY A 33 21.89 -8.94 5.95
C GLY A 33 21.65 -8.01 7.14
N VAL A 34 21.62 -6.70 6.91
CA VAL A 34 21.26 -5.67 7.89
C VAL A 34 19.79 -5.27 7.68
N PRO A 35 18.91 -5.42 8.68
CA PRO A 35 17.52 -5.02 8.54
C PRO A 35 17.36 -3.53 8.19
N ILE A 36 16.55 -3.22 7.18
CA ILE A 36 16.03 -1.88 6.95
C ILE A 36 14.79 -1.74 7.87
N PRO A 37 14.81 -0.88 8.89
CA PRO A 37 13.80 -0.88 9.93
C PRO A 37 12.44 -0.44 9.40
N LEU A 38 11.44 -1.30 9.56
CA LEU A 38 10.03 -1.03 9.35
C LEU A 38 9.33 -1.08 10.71
N ARG A 39 8.69 0.01 11.12
CA ARG A 39 8.07 0.16 12.44
C ARG A 39 6.60 -0.23 12.46
N HIS A 40 5.93 -0.22 11.31
CA HIS A 40 4.47 -0.35 11.19
C HIS A 40 4.01 -1.45 10.26
N ALA A 41 4.70 -1.66 9.14
CA ALA A 41 4.41 -2.73 8.18
C ALA A 41 4.71 -4.09 8.82
N ARG A 42 3.75 -5.00 8.70
CA ARG A 42 3.84 -6.37 9.21
C ARG A 42 3.98 -7.39 8.10
N TYR A 43 3.51 -7.06 6.91
CA TYR A 43 3.51 -7.95 5.75
C TYR A 43 4.68 -7.71 4.80
N LEU A 44 5.57 -6.80 5.17
CA LEU A 44 6.81 -6.50 4.48
C LEU A 44 7.98 -6.54 5.48
N ARG A 45 9.08 -7.17 5.09
CA ARG A 45 10.40 -7.03 5.72
C ARG A 45 11.43 -6.73 4.66
N LEU A 46 12.41 -5.89 5.02
CA LEU A 46 13.46 -5.45 4.12
C LEU A 46 14.82 -5.66 4.79
N GLU A 47 15.75 -6.25 4.05
CA GLU A 47 17.09 -6.59 4.52
C GLU A 47 18.11 -6.14 3.47
N ARG A 48 19.08 -5.33 3.89
CA ARG A 48 20.17 -4.85 3.03
C ARG A 48 21.35 -5.80 3.12
N HIS A 49 21.82 -6.26 1.98
CA HIS A 49 23.03 -7.05 1.84
C HIS A 49 24.06 -6.28 1.02
N GLU A 50 25.26 -6.85 0.88
CA GLU A 50 26.26 -6.29 -0.01
C GLU A 50 25.78 -6.37 -1.47
N GLY A 51 25.47 -5.22 -2.06
CA GLY A 51 25.11 -5.10 -3.47
C GLY A 51 23.65 -5.42 -3.83
N PHE A 52 22.77 -5.80 -2.89
CA PHE A 52 21.34 -6.02 -3.15
C PHE A 52 20.48 -5.83 -1.88
N VAL A 53 19.17 -5.75 -2.06
CA VAL A 53 18.18 -5.74 -0.97
C VAL A 53 17.24 -6.91 -1.13
N VAL A 54 16.95 -7.61 -0.02
CA VAL A 54 15.94 -8.67 0.03
C VAL A 54 14.65 -8.09 0.60
N ALA A 55 13.54 -8.29 -0.10
CA ALA A 55 12.20 -7.99 0.40
C ALA A 55 11.42 -9.28 0.63
N ARG A 56 10.93 -9.49 1.85
CA ARG A 56 10.11 -10.65 2.22
C ARG A 56 8.69 -10.17 2.46
N LEU A 57 7.77 -10.72 1.68
CA LEU A 57 6.36 -10.39 1.65
C LEU A 57 5.60 -11.57 2.23
N ARG A 58 4.72 -11.34 3.21
CA ARG A 58 3.93 -12.41 3.84
C ARG A 58 2.64 -11.86 4.43
N ALA A 59 1.49 -12.27 3.91
CA ALA A 59 0.18 -11.85 4.39
C ALA A 59 -0.85 -13.00 4.39
N PRO A 60 -1.83 -12.99 5.30
CA PRO A 60 -3.01 -13.85 5.18
C PRO A 60 -3.96 -13.27 4.11
N VAL A 61 -4.34 -14.07 3.13
CA VAL A 61 -5.25 -13.69 2.04
C VAL A 61 -6.47 -14.59 2.10
N ALA A 62 -7.67 -14.02 2.16
CA ALA A 62 -8.92 -14.76 2.13
C ALA A 62 -9.53 -14.78 0.73
N ASP A 63 -10.42 -15.74 0.48
CA ASP A 63 -11.34 -15.62 -0.65
C ASP A 63 -12.45 -14.60 -0.32
N GLN A 64 -13.05 -14.03 -1.36
CA GLN A 64 -14.18 -13.11 -1.19
C GLN A 64 -15.47 -13.81 -0.72
N SER A 65 -15.50 -15.14 -0.64
CA SER A 65 -16.66 -15.90 -0.14
C SER A 65 -16.70 -16.04 1.38
N GLY A 66 -15.70 -15.49 2.10
CA GLY A 66 -15.62 -15.56 3.56
C GLY A 66 -15.03 -16.88 4.07
N GLY A 67 -14.28 -17.58 3.22
CA GLY A 67 -13.49 -18.74 3.58
C GLY A 67 -12.31 -18.42 4.49
N GLN A 68 -11.60 -19.46 4.92
CA GLN A 68 -10.41 -19.31 5.76
C GLN A 68 -9.28 -18.64 4.97
N ALA A 69 -8.66 -17.63 5.57
CA ALA A 69 -7.48 -16.99 4.99
C ALA A 69 -6.32 -17.99 4.88
N GLN A 70 -5.63 -17.97 3.75
CA GLN A 70 -4.41 -18.73 3.50
C GLN A 70 -3.22 -17.78 3.43
N GLU A 71 -2.11 -18.20 4.01
CA GLU A 71 -0.89 -17.42 3.97
C GLU A 71 -0.31 -17.41 2.55
N GLN A 72 -0.01 -16.22 2.03
CA GLN A 72 0.71 -16.01 0.79
C GLN A 72 2.06 -15.37 1.10
N ALA A 73 3.11 -15.82 0.44
CA ALA A 73 4.46 -15.31 0.65
C ALA A 73 5.24 -15.17 -0.66
N ALA A 74 6.17 -14.22 -0.67
CA ALA A 74 7.13 -14.06 -1.75
C ALA A 74 8.44 -13.48 -1.22
N VAL A 75 9.55 -13.84 -1.85
CA VAL A 75 10.86 -13.26 -1.61
C VAL A 75 11.32 -12.57 -2.88
N LEU A 76 11.68 -11.30 -2.77
CA LEU A 76 12.22 -10.50 -3.87
C LEU A 76 13.68 -10.18 -3.59
N VAL A 77 14.52 -10.22 -4.63
CA VAL A 77 15.90 -9.75 -4.60
C VAL A 77 15.98 -8.52 -5.51
N LEU A 78 16.12 -7.35 -4.90
CA LEU A 78 16.31 -6.07 -5.58
C LEU A 78 17.80 -5.89 -5.86
N ALA A 79 18.21 -6.18 -7.09
CA ALA A 79 19.60 -6.11 -7.52
C ALA A 79 19.83 -4.91 -8.45
N PRO A 80 21.03 -4.28 -8.44
CA PRO A 80 21.38 -3.21 -9.36
C PRO A 80 21.12 -3.61 -10.82
N LYS A 81 20.58 -2.67 -11.60
CA LYS A 81 20.32 -2.82 -13.03
C LYS A 81 21.59 -3.16 -13.79
N ASP A 82 22.66 -2.44 -13.46
CA ASP A 82 23.99 -2.65 -14.02
C ASP A 82 24.77 -3.57 -13.07
N GLY A 83 24.98 -4.82 -13.45
CA GLY A 83 25.70 -5.80 -12.66
C GLY A 83 25.45 -7.23 -13.13
N PRO A 84 26.27 -8.21 -12.68
CA PRO A 84 26.04 -9.61 -13.00
C PRO A 84 24.66 -10.07 -12.53
N ALA A 85 24.12 -11.12 -13.15
CA ALA A 85 22.96 -11.83 -12.61
C ALA A 85 23.31 -12.38 -11.22
N PRO A 86 22.52 -12.07 -10.17
CA PRO A 86 22.78 -12.65 -8.87
C PRO A 86 22.59 -14.16 -8.97
N ILE A 87 23.59 -14.93 -8.53
CA ILE A 87 23.45 -16.37 -8.39
C ILE A 87 22.76 -16.59 -7.05
N LEU A 88 21.47 -16.93 -7.11
CA LEU A 88 20.66 -17.17 -5.93
C LEU A 88 20.95 -18.55 -5.36
N THR A 89 21.26 -18.61 -4.06
CA THR A 89 21.53 -19.86 -3.35
C THR A 89 20.75 -19.94 -2.06
N GLY A 90 20.63 -21.15 -1.49
CA GLY A 90 20.00 -21.38 -0.20
C GLY A 90 18.56 -20.84 -0.15
N PRO A 91 18.17 -20.13 0.92
CA PRO A 91 16.80 -19.60 1.09
C PRO A 91 16.35 -18.55 0.05
N LEU A 92 17.27 -18.10 -0.82
CA LEU A 92 16.97 -17.18 -1.92
C LEU A 92 16.83 -17.88 -3.27
N GLN A 93 17.05 -19.20 -3.38
CA GLN A 93 17.09 -19.94 -4.65
C GLN A 93 15.85 -19.72 -5.55
N ASP A 94 14.68 -19.53 -4.94
CA ASP A 94 13.39 -19.35 -5.63
C ASP A 94 12.91 -17.88 -5.62
N ALA A 95 13.76 -16.94 -5.20
CA ALA A 95 13.38 -15.53 -5.10
C ALA A 95 13.19 -14.89 -6.48
N THR A 96 12.26 -13.95 -6.56
CA THR A 96 12.05 -13.15 -7.76
C THR A 96 13.10 -12.03 -7.82
N VAL A 97 13.97 -12.05 -8.82
CA VAL A 97 14.96 -10.98 -9.03
C VAL A 97 14.30 -9.80 -9.73
N ILE A 98 14.44 -8.61 -9.16
CA ILE A 98 14.00 -7.35 -9.76
C ILE A 98 15.22 -6.45 -9.91
N ARG A 99 15.43 -5.93 -11.12
CA ARG A 99 16.51 -5.00 -11.41
C ARG A 99 16.10 -3.57 -11.07
N THR A 100 16.83 -2.92 -10.17
CA THR A 100 16.57 -1.54 -9.72
C THR A 100 17.66 -0.57 -10.21
N PRO A 101 17.32 0.69 -10.55
CA PRO A 101 15.99 1.27 -10.53
C PRO A 101 15.12 0.76 -11.69
N VAL A 102 13.90 0.35 -11.35
CA VAL A 102 12.87 -0.11 -12.27
C VAL A 102 12.35 1.06 -13.09
N THR A 103 12.26 0.91 -14.42
CA THR A 103 11.85 1.99 -15.33
C THR A 103 10.49 1.78 -15.97
N ARG A 104 9.98 0.55 -15.99
CA ARG A 104 8.67 0.19 -16.55
C ARG A 104 7.89 -0.66 -15.54
N ILE A 105 6.89 -0.07 -14.91
CA ILE A 105 6.06 -0.70 -13.88
C ILE A 105 4.66 -0.94 -14.44
N ALA A 106 4.18 -2.17 -14.31
CA ALA A 106 2.75 -2.42 -14.36
C ALA A 106 2.22 -2.50 -12.93
N ALA A 107 1.05 -1.93 -12.65
CA ALA A 107 0.42 -2.01 -11.32
C ALA A 107 -1.10 -2.17 -11.45
N ASN A 108 -1.70 -3.14 -10.76
CA ASN A 108 -3.16 -3.31 -10.80
C ASN A 108 -3.91 -2.71 -9.61
N ALA A 109 -3.20 -2.23 -8.59
CA ALA A 109 -3.77 -1.43 -7.52
C ALA A 109 -3.47 0.05 -7.70
N SER A 110 -4.48 0.87 -7.44
CA SER A 110 -4.39 2.31 -7.58
C SER A 110 -3.62 2.98 -6.44
N SER A 111 -3.39 2.26 -5.32
CA SER A 111 -2.46 2.64 -4.26
C SER A 111 -0.99 2.58 -4.74
N ASP A 112 -0.60 1.60 -5.55
CA ASP A 112 0.73 1.52 -6.17
C ASP A 112 0.98 2.71 -7.12
N GLU A 113 -0.03 3.15 -7.88
CA GLU A 113 0.03 4.39 -8.67
C GLU A 113 0.32 5.60 -7.76
N ALA A 114 -0.37 5.68 -6.62
CA ALA A 114 -0.21 6.77 -5.67
C ALA A 114 1.17 6.76 -4.97
N PHE A 115 1.70 5.58 -4.61
CA PHE A 115 3.06 5.47 -4.06
C PHE A 115 4.09 6.04 -5.04
N LEU A 116 4.00 5.64 -6.32
CA LEU A 116 4.87 6.16 -7.37
C LEU A 116 4.66 7.67 -7.58
N GLY A 117 3.42 8.14 -7.54
CA GLY A 117 3.09 9.57 -7.63
C GLY A 117 3.73 10.40 -6.51
N GLN A 118 3.64 9.95 -5.26
CA GLN A 118 4.25 10.64 -4.11
C GLN A 118 5.79 10.65 -4.18
N LEU A 119 6.38 9.64 -4.82
CA LEU A 119 7.82 9.59 -5.07
C LEU A 119 8.23 10.26 -6.37
N GLY A 120 7.32 10.87 -7.14
CA GLY A 120 7.62 11.52 -8.42
C GLY A 120 8.13 10.55 -9.50
N GLY A 121 7.61 9.32 -9.52
CA GLY A 121 7.97 8.24 -10.45
C GLY A 121 6.82 7.75 -11.32
N LYS A 122 5.74 8.54 -11.48
CA LYS A 122 4.54 8.16 -12.23
C LYS A 122 4.79 7.93 -13.72
N GLU A 123 5.83 8.55 -14.29
CA GLU A 123 6.27 8.36 -15.67
C GLU A 123 6.74 6.92 -15.97
N ARG A 124 7.01 6.14 -14.91
CA ARG A 124 7.41 4.73 -15.01
C ARG A 124 6.22 3.78 -15.17
N LEU A 125 4.98 4.26 -14.99
CA LEU A 125 3.78 3.45 -15.19
C LEU A 125 3.62 3.10 -16.67
N ALA A 126 3.83 1.83 -16.99
CA ALA A 126 3.66 1.27 -18.32
C ALA A 126 2.27 0.63 -18.48
N ALA A 127 1.64 0.19 -17.39
CA ALA A 127 0.28 -0.34 -17.37
C ALA A 127 -0.40 -0.17 -16.01
N VAL A 128 -1.71 0.02 -16.01
CA VAL A 128 -2.54 0.18 -14.79
C VAL A 128 -3.79 -0.70 -14.79
N GLY A 129 -4.38 -0.90 -13.61
CA GLY A 129 -5.52 -1.78 -13.37
C GLY A 129 -6.83 -1.37 -14.06
N GLY A 130 -6.92 -0.18 -14.65
CA GLY A 130 -8.14 0.26 -15.33
C GLY A 130 -8.01 1.66 -15.95
N ARG A 131 -9.13 2.15 -16.51
CA ARG A 131 -9.23 3.50 -17.10
C ARG A 131 -9.48 4.60 -16.07
N VAL A 132 -9.80 4.21 -14.83
CA VAL A 132 -10.15 5.13 -13.75
C VAL A 132 -8.91 5.34 -12.89
N SER A 133 -8.43 6.58 -12.84
CA SER A 133 -7.40 7.03 -11.90
C SER A 133 -7.69 8.47 -11.50
N TYR A 134 -7.39 8.83 -10.25
CA TYR A 134 -7.53 10.21 -9.78
C TYR A 134 -6.44 11.11 -10.37
N ASP A 135 -5.25 10.57 -10.67
CA ASP A 135 -4.21 11.30 -11.40
C ASP A 135 -4.62 11.49 -12.88
N ASP A 136 -4.75 12.75 -13.28
CA ASP A 136 -5.17 13.15 -14.63
C ASP A 136 -4.18 12.72 -15.72
N ASP A 137 -2.88 12.67 -15.42
CA ASP A 137 -1.85 12.28 -16.38
C ASP A 137 -1.86 10.77 -16.61
N VAL A 138 -2.06 9.98 -15.55
CA VAL A 138 -2.25 8.53 -15.64
C VAL A 138 -3.51 8.23 -16.44
N ARG A 139 -4.64 8.84 -16.05
CA ARG A 139 -5.92 8.64 -16.75
C ARG A 139 -5.82 9.01 -18.23
N ARG A 140 -5.25 10.17 -18.57
CA ARG A 140 -5.02 10.58 -19.96
C ARG A 140 -4.08 9.62 -20.69
N GLY A 141 -3.01 9.17 -20.03
CA GLY A 141 -2.07 8.19 -20.58
C GLY A 141 -2.74 6.86 -20.98
N VAL A 142 -3.71 6.40 -20.20
CA VAL A 142 -4.51 5.20 -20.54
C VAL A 142 -5.43 5.48 -21.72
N MET A 143 -6.14 6.61 -21.72
CA MET A 143 -7.07 6.97 -22.82
C MET A 143 -6.36 7.12 -24.16
N GLU A 144 -5.13 7.61 -24.15
CA GLU A 144 -4.28 7.79 -25.33
C GLU A 144 -3.50 6.51 -25.72
N GLY A 145 -3.61 5.43 -24.95
CA GLY A 145 -2.90 4.18 -25.19
C GLY A 145 -1.39 4.20 -24.86
N ARG A 146 -0.88 5.27 -24.23
CA ARG A 146 0.51 5.36 -23.76
C ARG A 146 0.76 4.47 -22.53
N ILE A 147 -0.27 4.25 -21.71
CA ILE A 147 -0.27 3.35 -20.56
C ILE A 147 -1.24 2.21 -20.86
N GLY A 148 -0.79 0.97 -20.76
CA GLY A 148 -1.63 -0.20 -20.99
C GLY A 148 -2.71 -0.37 -19.93
N GLN A 149 -3.87 -0.91 -20.32
CA GLN A 149 -4.94 -1.26 -19.41
C GLN A 149 -4.90 -2.76 -19.14
N ILE A 150 -4.47 -3.15 -17.94
CA ILE A 150 -4.35 -4.57 -17.55
C ILE A 150 -5.54 -5.05 -16.72
N GLY A 151 -6.54 -4.22 -16.43
CA GLY A 151 -7.73 -4.65 -15.71
C GLY A 151 -8.94 -3.80 -16.05
N TYR A 152 -10.06 -4.08 -15.38
CA TYR A 152 -11.30 -3.30 -15.51
C TYR A 152 -11.76 -2.78 -14.14
N ASN A 153 -11.62 -3.61 -13.12
CA ASN A 153 -11.78 -3.31 -11.71
C ASN A 153 -10.83 -4.22 -10.91
N TRP A 154 -10.70 -3.98 -9.60
CA TRP A 154 -9.84 -4.77 -8.72
C TRP A 154 -10.33 -6.21 -8.48
N HIS A 155 -11.59 -6.53 -8.85
CA HIS A 155 -12.18 -7.87 -8.73
C HIS A 155 -11.88 -8.78 -9.92
N ALA A 156 -11.35 -8.25 -11.03
CA ALA A 156 -11.02 -9.02 -12.21
C ALA A 156 -9.52 -9.35 -12.23
N PRO A 157 -9.13 -10.57 -12.62
CA PRO A 157 -7.73 -10.90 -12.79
C PRO A 157 -7.08 -10.03 -13.89
N PRO A 158 -5.79 -9.68 -13.76
CA PRO A 158 -5.08 -8.90 -14.75
C PRO A 158 -5.03 -9.57 -16.15
N ASN A 159 -5.11 -8.76 -17.20
CA ASN A 159 -4.97 -9.17 -18.59
C ASN A 159 -3.47 -9.39 -18.93
N LEU A 160 -3.10 -10.66 -19.03
CA LEU A 160 -1.72 -11.08 -19.30
C LEU A 160 -1.25 -10.71 -20.71
N ASP A 161 -2.13 -10.65 -21.71
CA ASP A 161 -1.74 -10.32 -23.09
C ASP A 161 -1.26 -8.87 -23.18
N VAL A 162 -1.93 -7.97 -22.46
CA VAL A 162 -1.51 -6.56 -22.35
C VAL A 162 -0.18 -6.47 -21.60
N LEU A 163 0.01 -7.22 -20.51
CA LEU A 163 1.28 -7.26 -19.78
C LEU A 163 2.44 -7.73 -20.67
N LEU A 164 2.23 -8.79 -21.46
CA LEU A 164 3.21 -9.31 -22.41
C LEU A 164 3.55 -8.30 -23.51
N ALA A 165 2.55 -7.57 -24.01
CA ALA A 165 2.76 -6.53 -25.03
C ALA A 165 3.54 -5.32 -24.46
N VAL A 166 3.18 -4.88 -23.25
CA VAL A 166 3.79 -3.73 -22.59
C VAL A 166 5.19 -4.04 -22.08
N ARG A 167 5.52 -5.30 -21.77
CA ARG A 167 6.84 -5.74 -21.27
C ARG A 167 7.31 -4.87 -20.08
N PRO A 168 6.62 -4.93 -18.93
CA PRO A 168 7.09 -4.25 -17.72
C PRO A 168 8.35 -4.93 -17.18
N ASP A 169 9.22 -4.15 -16.55
CA ASP A 169 10.37 -4.64 -15.77
C ASP A 169 9.88 -5.37 -14.50
N VAL A 170 8.77 -4.90 -13.93
CA VAL A 170 8.06 -5.52 -12.81
C VAL A 170 6.56 -5.29 -12.93
N PHE A 171 5.78 -6.32 -12.63
CA PHE A 171 4.34 -6.20 -12.38
C PHE A 171 4.09 -6.24 -10.87
N LEU A 172 3.61 -5.13 -10.31
CA LEU A 172 3.09 -5.04 -8.94
C LEU A 172 1.65 -5.56 -8.95
N MET A 173 1.47 -6.75 -8.39
CA MET A 173 0.19 -7.44 -8.38
C MET A 173 -0.40 -7.44 -6.98
N ARG A 174 -1.43 -6.63 -6.74
CA ARG A 174 -2.24 -6.76 -5.53
C ARG A 174 -2.85 -8.17 -5.47
N LEU A 175 -2.53 -8.88 -4.40
CA LEU A 175 -2.99 -10.24 -4.17
C LEU A 175 -3.85 -10.28 -2.90
N SER A 176 -5.05 -9.71 -3.00
CA SER A 176 -6.04 -9.66 -1.91
C SER A 176 -7.20 -10.65 -2.07
N ASP A 177 -7.13 -11.55 -3.06
CA ASP A 177 -8.08 -12.64 -3.28
C ASP A 177 -7.32 -13.89 -3.72
N LEU A 178 -7.54 -15.00 -3.02
CA LEU A 178 -6.93 -16.29 -3.37
C LEU A 178 -7.31 -16.78 -4.77
N ALA A 179 -8.47 -16.35 -5.30
CA ALA A 179 -8.86 -16.64 -6.67
C ALA A 179 -7.89 -16.05 -7.71
N HIS A 180 -7.04 -15.08 -7.32
CA HIS A 180 -6.06 -14.46 -8.20
C HIS A 180 -4.69 -15.16 -8.18
N THR A 181 -4.41 -16.07 -7.23
CA THR A 181 -3.14 -16.81 -7.16
C THR A 181 -2.83 -17.61 -8.45
N PRO A 182 -3.79 -18.30 -9.10
CA PRO A 182 -3.52 -18.97 -10.37
C PRO A 182 -3.06 -18.03 -11.50
N VAL A 183 -3.50 -16.76 -11.48
CA VAL A 183 -3.11 -15.75 -12.46
C VAL A 183 -1.68 -15.26 -12.20
N LEU A 184 -1.31 -15.07 -10.92
CA LEU A 184 0.07 -14.81 -10.50
C LEU A 184 1.02 -15.90 -11.02
N ASP A 185 0.68 -17.16 -10.79
CA ASP A 185 1.51 -18.30 -11.21
C ASP A 185 1.61 -18.40 -12.74
N ARG A 186 0.51 -18.12 -13.45
CA ARG A 186 0.51 -18.10 -14.91
C ARG A 186 1.40 -16.97 -15.45
N ALA A 187 1.34 -15.77 -14.86
CA ALA A 187 2.18 -14.65 -15.26
C ALA A 187 3.67 -14.99 -15.10
N ARG A 188 4.06 -15.62 -13.98
CA ARG A 188 5.43 -16.09 -13.75
C ARG A 188 5.87 -17.14 -14.77
N ARG A 189 5.02 -18.13 -15.08
CA ARG A 189 5.32 -19.15 -16.12
C ARG A 189 5.50 -18.55 -17.52
N LEU A 190 4.89 -17.40 -17.80
CA LEU A 190 5.06 -16.65 -19.05
C LEU A 190 6.31 -15.75 -19.04
N GLY A 191 7.13 -15.79 -17.99
CA GLY A 191 8.38 -15.03 -17.88
C GLY A 191 8.19 -13.58 -17.40
N LEU A 192 7.01 -13.21 -16.91
CA LEU A 192 6.82 -11.90 -16.30
C LEU A 192 7.42 -11.89 -14.89
N THR A 193 8.18 -10.83 -14.57
CA THR A 193 8.64 -10.55 -13.20
C THR A 193 7.47 -9.98 -12.40
N VAL A 194 6.94 -10.76 -11.45
CA VAL A 194 5.77 -10.36 -10.64
C VAL A 194 6.12 -10.26 -9.16
N ALA A 195 5.86 -9.09 -8.59
CA ALA A 195 5.94 -8.82 -7.17
C ALA A 195 4.51 -8.73 -6.60
N PRO A 196 4.05 -9.69 -5.77
CA PRO A 196 2.76 -9.54 -5.10
C PRO A 196 2.84 -8.40 -4.08
N THR A 197 1.80 -7.58 -4.00
CA THR A 197 1.68 -6.50 -3.03
C THR A 197 0.54 -6.78 -2.05
N PHE A 198 0.80 -6.44 -0.78
CA PHE A 198 -0.14 -6.60 0.35
C PHE A 198 -0.30 -5.29 1.13
N ALA A 199 0.06 -4.17 0.49
CA ALA A 199 0.12 -2.86 1.15
C ALA A 199 -1.23 -2.46 1.74
N GLU A 200 -2.34 -2.67 1.03
CA GLU A 200 -3.69 -2.33 1.51
C GLU A 200 -4.19 -3.27 2.61
N ASP A 201 -3.68 -4.50 2.65
CA ASP A 201 -4.06 -5.53 3.62
C ASP A 201 -3.39 -5.33 4.99
N GLU A 202 -2.36 -4.47 5.07
CA GLU A 202 -1.70 -4.12 6.32
C GLU A 202 -2.72 -3.73 7.41
N PRO A 203 -2.59 -4.27 8.64
CA PRO A 203 -3.61 -4.13 9.67
C PRO A 203 -3.66 -2.72 10.29
N THR A 204 -2.70 -1.85 9.97
CA THR A 204 -2.65 -0.47 10.43
C THR A 204 -2.48 0.47 9.26
N TYR A 205 -3.04 1.68 9.34
CA TYR A 205 -2.92 2.67 8.27
C TYR A 205 -1.49 3.20 8.07
N LEU A 206 -0.66 3.22 9.14
CA LEU A 206 0.77 3.52 9.00
C LEU A 206 1.52 2.36 8.36
N GLY A 207 1.14 1.12 8.65
CA GLY A 207 1.68 -0.06 7.98
C GLY A 207 1.43 -0.01 6.49
N ARG A 208 0.21 0.35 6.06
CA ARG A 208 -0.13 0.60 4.65
C ARG A 208 0.83 1.62 4.03
N ALA A 209 1.00 2.78 4.66
CA ALA A 209 1.85 3.85 4.13
C ALA A 209 3.36 3.51 4.11
N GLU A 210 3.84 2.64 5.00
CA GLU A 210 5.27 2.30 5.10
C GLU A 210 5.79 1.51 3.89
N TRP A 211 4.89 0.93 3.09
CA TRP A 211 5.21 0.32 1.79
C TRP A 211 5.77 1.33 0.77
N ILE A 212 5.68 2.64 1.02
CA ILE A 212 6.40 3.67 0.25
C ILE A 212 7.90 3.37 0.17
N ARG A 213 8.49 2.73 1.21
CA ARG A 213 9.91 2.37 1.23
C ARG A 213 10.27 1.30 0.21
N LEU A 214 9.43 0.27 0.04
CA LEU A 214 9.62 -0.72 -1.03
C LEU A 214 9.53 -0.03 -2.40
N HIS A 215 8.56 0.86 -2.60
CA HIS A 215 8.43 1.62 -3.84
C HIS A 215 9.66 2.50 -4.10
N GLY A 216 10.20 3.16 -3.06
CA GLY A 216 11.45 3.92 -3.11
C GLY A 216 12.62 3.07 -3.58
N LEU A 217 12.81 1.90 -2.97
CA LEU A 217 13.85 0.95 -3.38
C LEU A 217 13.69 0.51 -4.84
N LEU A 218 12.47 0.20 -5.27
CA LEU A 218 12.18 -0.22 -6.64
C LEU A 218 12.60 0.83 -7.67
N ILE A 219 12.33 2.11 -7.43
CA ILE A 219 12.61 3.17 -8.40
C ILE A 219 13.92 3.92 -8.17
N GLY A 220 14.70 3.53 -7.14
CA GLY A 220 15.97 4.17 -6.78
C GLY A 220 15.81 5.51 -6.06
N ARG A 221 14.74 5.67 -5.29
CA ARG A 221 14.39 6.86 -4.49
C ARG A 221 14.20 6.51 -3.01
N GLU A 222 15.12 5.72 -2.46
CA GLU A 222 15.07 5.25 -1.08
C GLU A 222 15.08 6.42 -0.08
N ALA A 223 16.02 7.36 -0.23
CA ALA A 223 16.13 8.51 0.66
C ALA A 223 14.92 9.45 0.61
N GLU A 224 14.25 9.59 -0.55
CA GLU A 224 12.98 10.31 -0.64
C GLU A 224 11.86 9.57 0.08
N ALA A 225 11.77 8.25 -0.10
CA ALA A 225 10.74 7.42 0.54
C ALA A 225 10.86 7.42 2.06
N ASP A 226 12.08 7.30 2.60
CA ASP A 226 12.33 7.36 4.04
C ASP A 226 11.93 8.71 4.63
N ARG A 227 12.39 9.81 4.01
CA ARG A 227 12.03 11.17 4.45
C ARG A 227 10.53 11.41 4.42
N LEU A 228 9.85 10.95 3.37
CA LEU A 228 8.40 11.09 3.27
C LEU A 228 7.69 10.30 4.37
N PHE A 229 8.11 9.06 4.62
CA PHE A 229 7.49 8.25 5.67
C PHE A 229 7.71 8.83 7.07
N GLU A 230 8.91 9.32 7.36
CA GLU A 230 9.21 9.99 8.63
C GLU A 230 8.34 11.23 8.85
N GLN A 231 8.08 12.01 7.79
CA GLN A 231 7.16 13.15 7.84
C GLN A 231 5.71 12.71 8.13
N ILE A 232 5.26 11.64 7.48
CA ILE A 232 3.93 11.06 7.69
C ILE A 232 3.78 10.62 9.16
N GLU A 233 4.73 9.83 9.67
CA GLU A 233 4.70 9.31 11.04
C GLU A 233 4.76 10.43 12.09
N ALA A 234 5.63 11.42 11.90
CA ALA A 234 5.74 12.56 12.81
C ALA A 234 4.44 13.36 12.86
N ARG A 235 3.81 13.59 11.70
CA ARG A 235 2.53 14.29 11.61
C ARG A 235 1.39 13.50 12.26
N VAL A 236 1.30 12.19 12.02
CA VAL A 236 0.33 11.32 12.68
C VAL A 236 0.50 11.36 14.20
N THR A 237 1.73 11.27 14.69
CA THR A 237 2.05 11.32 16.12
C THR A 237 1.58 12.64 16.75
N ALA A 238 1.84 13.77 16.09
CA ALA A 238 1.41 15.08 16.56
C ALA A 238 -0.12 15.22 16.60
N LEU A 239 -0.82 14.79 15.55
CA LEU A 239 -2.28 14.82 15.46
C LEU A 239 -2.93 13.97 16.56
N LYS A 240 -2.46 12.73 16.72
CA LYS A 240 -2.91 11.81 17.76
C LYS A 240 -2.68 12.38 19.16
N GLY A 241 -1.48 12.93 19.40
CA GLY A 241 -1.13 13.54 20.68
C GLY A 241 -1.99 14.75 21.03
N ALA A 242 -2.36 15.57 20.05
CA ALA A 242 -3.27 16.71 20.27
C ALA A 242 -4.72 16.26 20.50
N ALA A 243 -5.21 15.29 19.73
CA ALA A 243 -6.56 14.75 19.85
C ALA A 243 -6.77 14.02 21.19
N SER A 244 -5.76 13.29 21.69
CA SER A 244 -5.86 12.57 22.96
C SER A 244 -6.04 13.47 24.19
N GLN A 245 -5.79 14.78 24.06
CA GLN A 245 -6.04 15.77 25.13
C GLN A 245 -7.49 16.29 25.15
N ARG A 246 -8.34 15.81 24.24
CA ARG A 246 -9.75 16.20 24.14
C ARG A 246 -10.66 15.06 24.63
N PRO A 247 -11.87 15.38 25.12
CA PRO A 247 -12.87 14.36 25.43
C PRO A 247 -13.22 13.55 24.17
N PRO A 248 -13.33 12.22 24.26
CA PRO A 248 -13.68 11.39 23.12
C PRO A 248 -15.05 11.75 22.52
N VAL A 249 -15.13 11.89 21.20
CA VAL A 249 -16.36 12.24 20.49
C VAL A 249 -17.09 10.97 20.04
N PRO A 250 -18.33 10.72 20.49
CA PRO A 250 -19.13 9.60 20.02
C PRO A 250 -19.37 9.71 18.51
N MET A 251 -19.01 8.69 17.74
CA MET A 251 -19.10 8.74 16.29
C MET A 251 -19.39 7.38 15.66
N VAL A 252 -19.79 7.42 14.40
CA VAL A 252 -19.92 6.25 13.52
C VAL A 252 -19.19 6.48 12.21
N TRP A 253 -18.63 5.42 11.66
CA TRP A 253 -18.24 5.36 10.26
C TRP A 253 -19.05 4.23 9.61
N ALA A 254 -20.02 4.63 8.78
CA ALA A 254 -20.99 3.73 8.20
C ALA A 254 -21.58 4.28 6.90
N TYR A 255 -21.97 3.40 5.99
CA TYR A 255 -22.66 3.76 4.74
C TYR A 255 -23.76 2.75 4.38
N PRO A 256 -24.78 3.15 3.60
CA PRO A 256 -25.88 2.29 3.21
C PRO A 256 -25.43 1.42 2.05
N ALA A 257 -25.64 0.11 2.14
CA ALA A 257 -25.37 -0.84 1.07
C ALA A 257 -26.64 -1.21 0.27
N GLY A 258 -27.70 -0.42 0.41
CA GLY A 258 -29.04 -0.75 -0.11
C GLY A 258 -29.72 -1.83 0.71
N GLY A 259 -30.98 -2.14 0.41
CA GLY A 259 -31.67 -3.26 1.06
C GLY A 259 -31.93 -3.07 2.57
N ASP A 260 -31.96 -1.83 3.08
CA ASP A 260 -32.03 -1.50 4.52
C ASP A 260 -30.83 -1.99 5.34
N ARG A 261 -29.70 -2.24 4.65
CA ARG A 261 -28.43 -2.69 5.22
C ARG A 261 -27.41 -1.57 5.24
N TRP A 262 -26.61 -1.57 6.29
CA TRP A 262 -25.51 -0.66 6.53
C TRP A 262 -24.22 -1.43 6.64
N VAL A 263 -23.18 -1.00 5.93
CA VAL A 263 -21.82 -1.46 6.20
C VAL A 263 -21.21 -0.51 7.20
N VAL A 264 -20.69 -1.07 8.29
CA VAL A 264 -20.22 -0.31 9.44
C VAL A 264 -18.79 -0.68 9.76
N THR A 265 -17.93 0.31 10.00
CA THR A 265 -16.55 0.10 10.46
C THR A 265 -16.56 -0.28 11.93
N VAL A 266 -15.96 -1.42 12.28
CA VAL A 266 -15.98 -1.96 13.64
C VAL A 266 -14.60 -2.28 14.21
N ARG A 267 -13.57 -2.44 13.38
CA ARG A 267 -12.20 -2.84 13.78
C ARG A 267 -11.17 -2.48 12.70
N GLY A 268 -9.90 -2.80 12.92
CA GLY A 268 -8.82 -2.71 11.92
C GLY A 268 -8.32 -1.28 11.66
N ALA A 269 -7.62 -1.11 10.53
CA ALA A 269 -6.99 0.15 10.16
C ALA A 269 -7.99 1.32 10.07
N GLU A 270 -9.20 1.07 9.56
CA GLU A 270 -10.27 2.08 9.51
C GLU A 270 -10.69 2.53 10.91
N GLN A 271 -10.85 1.60 11.86
CA GLN A 271 -11.14 1.92 13.25
C GLN A 271 -9.99 2.68 13.93
N ALA A 272 -8.74 2.38 13.58
CA ALA A 272 -7.60 3.08 14.16
C ALA A 272 -7.63 4.59 13.85
N TYR A 273 -8.10 5.01 12.67
CA TYR A 273 -8.33 6.44 12.38
C TYR A 273 -9.33 7.09 13.32
N LEU A 274 -10.43 6.38 13.65
CA LEU A 274 -11.44 6.91 14.58
C LEU A 274 -10.83 7.11 15.97
N ALA A 275 -10.15 6.08 16.47
CA ALA A 275 -9.55 6.13 17.80
C ALA A 275 -8.46 7.20 17.90
N ASP A 276 -7.54 7.25 16.93
CA ASP A 276 -6.41 8.18 16.96
C ASP A 276 -6.84 9.63 16.70
N ALA A 277 -7.99 9.87 16.10
CA ALA A 277 -8.57 11.20 15.94
C ALA A 277 -9.29 11.72 17.20
N GLY A 278 -9.38 10.94 18.27
CA GLY A 278 -10.16 11.27 19.47
C GLY A 278 -11.64 10.84 19.38
N GLY A 279 -11.95 9.90 18.50
CA GLY A 279 -13.29 9.36 18.30
C GLY A 279 -13.57 8.14 19.18
N ARG A 280 -14.79 8.05 19.69
CA ARG A 280 -15.34 6.84 20.30
C ARG A 280 -16.29 6.18 19.31
N ASN A 281 -15.83 5.12 18.64
CA ASN A 281 -16.67 4.34 17.73
C ASN A 281 -17.77 3.61 18.50
N LEU A 282 -19.03 3.97 18.22
CA LEU A 282 -20.20 3.37 18.87
C LEU A 282 -20.49 1.94 18.42
N LEU A 283 -19.83 1.48 17.36
CA LEU A 283 -19.97 0.14 16.77
C LEU A 283 -18.71 -0.72 16.97
N LEU A 284 -17.77 -0.28 17.81
CA LEU A 284 -16.51 -0.98 18.07
C LEU A 284 -16.75 -2.45 18.43
N ARG A 285 -15.95 -3.32 17.82
CA ARG A 285 -15.85 -4.74 18.14
C ARG A 285 -14.41 -5.07 18.54
N PRO A 286 -14.17 -6.18 19.26
CA PRO A 286 -12.82 -6.65 19.47
C PRO A 286 -12.08 -6.86 18.15
N GLU A 287 -10.78 -6.59 18.16
CA GLU A 287 -9.88 -6.89 17.06
C GLU A 287 -9.80 -8.41 16.83
N ASP A 288 -9.88 -8.83 15.56
CA ASP A 288 -9.66 -10.21 15.12
C ASP A 288 -9.14 -10.17 13.68
N ALA A 289 -7.88 -10.54 13.49
CA ALA A 289 -7.20 -10.49 12.18
C ALA A 289 -7.81 -11.44 11.14
N ARG A 290 -8.72 -12.33 11.54
CA ARG A 290 -9.43 -13.25 10.64
C ARG A 290 -10.80 -12.71 10.20
N LYS A 291 -11.19 -11.53 10.69
CA LYS A 291 -12.48 -10.90 10.38
C LYS A 291 -12.26 -9.59 9.64
N TRP A 292 -13.21 -9.26 8.77
CA TRP A 292 -13.24 -7.98 8.07
C TRP A 292 -13.27 -6.79 9.05
N SER A 293 -12.74 -5.65 8.61
CA SER A 293 -12.80 -4.38 9.35
C SER A 293 -14.22 -3.81 9.46
N SER A 294 -15.14 -4.34 8.64
CA SER A 294 -16.55 -3.95 8.62
C SER A 294 -17.51 -5.10 8.88
N GLU A 295 -18.72 -4.75 9.35
CA GLU A 295 -19.86 -5.65 9.51
C GLU A 295 -21.08 -5.09 8.80
N THR A 296 -22.08 -5.94 8.50
CA THR A 296 -23.39 -5.48 8.01
C THR A 296 -24.38 -5.41 9.16
N LEU A 297 -25.08 -4.29 9.31
CA LEU A 297 -26.20 -4.11 10.25
C LEU A 297 -27.49 -3.72 9.54
N ALA A 298 -28.63 -4.07 10.12
CA ALA A 298 -29.93 -3.60 9.69
C ALA A 298 -30.20 -2.16 10.19
N THR A 299 -31.10 -1.45 9.53
CA THR A 299 -31.47 -0.07 9.89
C THR A 299 -31.98 0.04 11.33
N GLU A 300 -32.75 -0.93 11.81
CA GLU A 300 -33.29 -0.98 13.18
C GLU A 300 -32.18 -1.05 14.24
N GLN A 301 -31.08 -1.73 13.91
CA GLN A 301 -29.90 -1.81 14.78
C GLN A 301 -29.09 -0.51 14.75
N MET A 302 -29.15 0.24 13.65
CA MET A 302 -28.45 1.52 13.49
C MET A 302 -29.15 2.68 14.21
N LEU A 303 -30.49 2.72 14.24
CA LEU A 303 -31.26 3.82 14.83
C LEU A 303 -30.84 4.23 16.26
N PRO A 304 -30.72 3.31 17.25
CA PRO A 304 -30.30 3.70 18.61
C PRO A 304 -28.82 4.11 18.70
N VAL A 305 -28.00 3.70 17.73
CA VAL A 305 -26.57 4.03 17.68
C VAL A 305 -26.38 5.44 17.13
N VAL A 306 -27.02 5.74 16.00
CA VAL A 306 -26.84 7.03 15.30
C VAL A 306 -27.45 8.19 16.08
N ASP A 307 -28.44 7.94 16.95
CA ASP A 307 -28.99 8.91 17.89
C ASP A 307 -27.95 9.42 18.92
N GLN A 308 -26.95 8.58 19.23
CA GLN A 308 -25.86 8.94 20.14
C GLN A 308 -24.64 9.53 19.39
N ALA A 309 -24.59 9.42 18.06
CA ALA A 309 -23.45 9.86 17.27
C ALA A 309 -23.44 11.39 17.08
N GLN A 310 -22.38 12.04 17.56
CA GLN A 310 -22.15 13.47 17.34
C GLN A 310 -21.51 13.76 15.99
N VAL A 311 -20.77 12.79 15.44
CA VAL A 311 -20.15 12.85 14.12
C VAL A 311 -20.42 11.57 13.35
N TRP A 312 -20.65 11.70 12.05
CA TRP A 312 -20.86 10.58 11.14
C TRP A 312 -19.94 10.72 9.93
N ILE A 313 -19.14 9.68 9.66
CA ILE A 313 -18.40 9.52 8.40
C ILE A 313 -19.11 8.52 7.48
N VAL A 314 -19.54 8.96 6.31
CA VAL A 314 -20.02 8.09 5.23
C VAL A 314 -18.81 7.73 4.39
N GLY A 315 -18.42 6.47 4.43
CA GLY A 315 -17.26 6.03 3.65
C GLY A 315 -17.58 4.87 2.75
N ASP A 316 -18.05 5.18 1.56
CA ASP A 316 -17.89 4.40 0.34
C ASP A 316 -18.39 5.23 -0.85
N LEU A 317 -17.76 5.09 -2.02
CA LEU A 317 -18.18 5.81 -3.23
C LEU A 317 -19.51 5.26 -3.81
N HIS A 318 -19.83 4.00 -3.53
CA HIS A 318 -21.05 3.31 -3.95
C HIS A 318 -22.12 3.32 -2.85
N ALA A 319 -21.95 4.15 -1.82
CA ALA A 319 -22.95 4.35 -0.79
C ALA A 319 -24.31 4.64 -1.44
N ALA A 320 -25.27 3.76 -1.21
CA ALA A 320 -26.62 3.95 -1.71
C ALA A 320 -27.31 5.08 -0.92
N PRO A 321 -28.27 5.77 -1.52
CA PRO A 321 -29.32 6.48 -0.80
C PRO A 321 -29.90 5.65 0.37
N PRO A 322 -30.03 6.19 1.60
CA PRO A 322 -30.84 5.54 2.62
C PRO A 322 -32.31 5.49 2.16
N ARG A 323 -33.00 4.36 2.38
CA ARG A 323 -34.39 4.16 1.92
C ARG A 323 -35.44 5.02 2.64
N GLY A 324 -35.06 5.81 3.62
CA GLY A 324 -35.95 6.74 4.30
C GLY A 324 -35.24 7.66 5.29
N ALA A 325 -35.95 8.72 5.67
CA ALA A 325 -35.42 9.78 6.54
C ALA A 325 -35.38 9.41 8.04
N GLY A 326 -35.60 8.15 8.41
CA GLY A 326 -35.60 7.72 9.82
C GLY A 326 -34.24 7.92 10.49
N VAL A 327 -33.19 7.48 9.80
CA VAL A 327 -31.80 7.60 10.25
C VAL A 327 -31.34 9.06 10.30
N GLU A 328 -31.69 9.85 9.27
CA GLU A 328 -31.40 11.29 9.24
C GLU A 328 -32.07 12.03 10.41
N ARG A 329 -33.34 11.70 10.69
CA ARG A 329 -34.10 12.30 11.79
C ARG A 329 -33.55 11.92 13.16
N ALA A 330 -33.11 10.68 13.35
CA ALA A 330 -32.53 10.21 14.61
C ALA A 330 -31.15 10.84 14.86
N SER A 331 -30.32 11.00 13.85
CA SER A 331 -28.91 11.37 14.04
C SER A 331 -28.66 12.86 14.36
N PRO A 332 -28.05 13.20 15.52
CA PRO A 332 -27.60 14.56 15.80
C PRO A 332 -26.56 15.06 14.79
N ALA A 333 -25.70 14.18 14.28
CA ALA A 333 -24.71 14.53 13.27
C ALA A 333 -25.35 15.12 12.02
N PHE A 334 -26.50 14.61 11.59
CA PHE A 334 -27.28 15.18 10.48
C PHE A 334 -27.86 16.55 10.82
N ARG A 335 -28.48 16.68 11.99
CA ARG A 335 -29.13 17.94 12.42
C ARG A 335 -28.14 19.08 12.66
N THR A 336 -26.89 18.75 12.98
CA THR A 336 -25.83 19.73 13.32
C THR A 336 -24.80 19.92 12.21
N GLY A 337 -25.02 19.33 11.03
CA GLY A 337 -24.09 19.46 9.90
C GLY A 337 -22.73 18.79 10.12
N ARG A 338 -22.67 17.78 11.00
CA ARG A 338 -21.46 16.99 11.32
C ARG A 338 -21.47 15.62 10.63
N LEU A 339 -22.06 15.57 9.44
CA LEU A 339 -22.01 14.44 8.51
C LEU A 339 -20.94 14.72 7.45
N PHE A 340 -20.05 13.77 7.22
CA PHE A 340 -18.94 13.93 6.28
C PHE A 340 -18.86 12.73 5.34
N ALA A 341 -18.75 12.98 4.03
CA ALA A 341 -18.47 11.95 3.04
C ALA A 341 -16.97 11.89 2.76
N ASN A 342 -16.42 10.70 2.50
CA ASN A 342 -15.02 10.50 2.09
C ASN A 342 -14.73 10.85 0.62
N THR A 343 -15.59 11.64 -0.01
CA THR A 343 -15.55 12.00 -1.44
C THR A 343 -15.00 13.41 -1.69
N GLY A 344 -14.30 14.00 -0.72
CA GLY A 344 -13.75 15.37 -0.81
C GLY A 344 -12.77 15.56 -1.96
N ARG A 345 -11.93 14.54 -2.22
CA ARG A 345 -11.06 14.46 -3.40
C ARG A 345 -11.61 13.43 -4.37
N SER A 346 -12.51 13.89 -5.23
CA SER A 346 -13.12 13.07 -6.28
C SER A 346 -13.21 13.86 -7.59
N ASN A 347 -13.24 13.13 -8.70
CA ASN A 347 -13.59 13.62 -10.02
C ASN A 347 -14.78 12.79 -10.52
N PRO A 348 -16.03 13.22 -10.23
CA PRO A 348 -17.23 12.46 -10.58
C PRO A 348 -17.39 12.23 -12.09
N ALA A 349 -16.97 13.19 -12.93
CA ALA A 349 -17.04 13.06 -14.38
C ALA A 349 -16.14 11.94 -14.92
N ALA A 350 -15.05 11.63 -14.21
CA ALA A 350 -14.15 10.54 -14.53
C ALA A 350 -14.39 9.27 -13.68
N ASN A 351 -15.42 9.27 -12.81
CA ASN A 351 -15.67 8.24 -11.81
C ASN A 351 -14.42 7.92 -10.94
N ALA A 352 -13.58 8.92 -10.66
CA ALA A 352 -12.30 8.72 -9.97
C ALA A 352 -12.31 9.30 -8.56
N TYR A 353 -11.77 8.55 -7.59
CA TYR A 353 -11.83 8.90 -6.17
C TYR A 353 -10.46 8.67 -5.53
N ASP A 354 -9.85 9.73 -5.01
CA ASP A 354 -8.51 9.69 -4.41
C ASP A 354 -8.49 8.92 -3.08
N TRP A 355 -9.68 8.66 -2.50
CA TRP A 355 -9.84 7.82 -1.32
C TRP A 355 -9.29 6.40 -1.49
N TYR A 356 -9.32 5.86 -2.71
CA TYR A 356 -8.78 4.53 -3.01
C TYR A 356 -7.36 4.59 -3.57
N GLN A 357 -6.71 5.75 -3.47
CA GLN A 357 -5.38 6.02 -4.00
C GLN A 357 -4.53 6.69 -2.92
N THR A 358 -4.42 8.02 -2.94
CA THR A 358 -3.49 8.76 -2.07
C THR A 358 -3.85 8.62 -0.59
N ALA A 359 -5.10 8.36 -0.22
CA ALA A 359 -5.46 8.14 1.19
C ALA A 359 -4.75 6.94 1.84
N PHE A 360 -4.36 5.92 1.06
CA PHE A 360 -3.55 4.79 1.55
C PHE A 360 -2.09 5.17 1.80
N VAL A 361 -1.58 6.14 1.02
CA VAL A 361 -0.18 6.57 1.05
C VAL A 361 0.03 7.76 2.00
N ARG A 362 -1.01 8.58 2.20
CA ARG A 362 -1.02 9.78 3.04
C ARG A 362 -2.05 9.66 4.17
N PRO A 363 -1.86 8.69 5.09
CA PRO A 363 -2.75 8.54 6.23
C PRO A 363 -2.72 9.76 7.16
N ASP A 364 -1.63 10.53 7.13
CA ASP A 364 -1.49 11.80 7.84
C ASP A 364 -2.49 12.87 7.37
N TRP A 365 -2.92 12.80 6.12
CA TRP A 365 -3.97 13.68 5.57
C TRP A 365 -5.36 13.20 5.96
N VAL A 366 -5.60 11.89 5.92
CA VAL A 366 -6.86 11.28 6.35
C VAL A 366 -7.08 11.55 7.84
N LEU A 367 -6.07 11.31 8.67
CA LEU A 367 -6.16 11.56 10.11
C LEU A 367 -6.38 13.05 10.42
N ALA A 368 -5.74 13.97 9.70
CA ALA A 368 -5.96 15.40 9.89
C ALA A 368 -7.42 15.79 9.65
N ASP A 369 -8.05 15.26 8.60
CA ASP A 369 -9.47 15.46 8.34
C ASP A 369 -10.35 14.87 9.46
N PHE A 370 -10.04 13.68 9.95
CA PHE A 370 -10.81 13.06 11.03
C PHE A 370 -10.67 13.88 12.32
N VAL A 371 -9.45 14.30 12.69
CA VAL A 371 -9.21 15.19 13.83
C VAL A 371 -10.00 16.49 13.66
N LYS A 372 -10.01 17.08 12.46
CA LYS A 372 -10.79 18.30 12.19
C LYS A 372 -12.30 18.09 12.34
N ALA A 373 -12.83 16.96 11.86
CA ALA A 373 -14.25 16.64 11.97
C ALA A 373 -14.70 16.50 13.44
N LEU A 374 -13.83 15.93 14.29
CA LEU A 374 -14.11 15.72 15.72
C LEU A 374 -13.80 16.96 16.57
N HIS A 375 -12.70 17.64 16.26
CA HIS A 375 -12.11 18.75 17.01
C HIS A 375 -11.65 19.87 16.04
N PRO A 376 -12.57 20.69 15.51
CA PRO A 376 -12.28 21.67 14.45
C PRO A 376 -11.13 22.65 14.75
N ASP A 377 -10.95 23.01 16.02
CA ASP A 377 -9.93 23.98 16.45
C ASP A 377 -8.50 23.42 16.44
N LEU A 378 -8.32 22.09 16.32
CA LEU A 378 -6.99 21.47 16.29
C LEU A 378 -6.33 21.50 14.90
N VAL A 379 -7.12 21.68 13.84
CA VAL A 379 -6.64 21.58 12.45
C VAL A 379 -7.24 22.69 11.61
N SER A 380 -6.41 23.67 11.24
CA SER A 380 -6.83 24.83 10.44
C SER A 380 -6.87 24.57 8.93
N GLU A 381 -6.11 23.59 8.42
CA GLU A 381 -6.09 23.27 7.00
C GLU A 381 -7.46 22.81 6.50
N PRO A 382 -7.84 23.12 5.23
CA PRO A 382 -9.11 22.67 4.67
C PRO A 382 -9.18 21.14 4.62
N PHE A 383 -10.40 20.59 4.69
CA PHE A 383 -10.59 19.16 4.51
C PHE A 383 -10.08 18.74 3.13
N ARG A 384 -9.43 17.56 3.05
CA ARG A 384 -8.94 16.97 1.80
C ARG A 384 -9.88 15.87 1.34
N PHE A 385 -9.96 14.80 2.10
CA PHE A 385 -10.72 13.60 1.79
C PHE A 385 -12.13 13.62 2.35
N LEU A 386 -12.35 14.21 3.52
CA LEU A 386 -13.67 14.42 4.06
C LEU A 386 -14.33 15.65 3.42
N LYS A 387 -15.64 15.58 3.23
CA LYS A 387 -16.46 16.69 2.75
C LYS A 387 -17.73 16.77 3.59
N PRO A 388 -18.03 17.93 4.21
CA PRO A 388 -19.31 18.13 4.88
C PRO A 388 -20.46 17.88 3.91
N VAL A 389 -21.43 17.08 4.34
CA VAL A 389 -22.64 16.79 3.58
C VAL A 389 -23.73 17.73 4.05
N ALA A 390 -24.29 18.50 3.11
CA ALA A 390 -25.37 19.44 3.41
C ALA A 390 -26.62 18.69 3.90
N GLN A 391 -27.38 19.34 4.78
CA GLN A 391 -28.63 18.78 5.29
C GLN A 391 -29.58 18.47 4.13
N GLY A 392 -30.12 17.25 4.10
CA GLY A 392 -31.02 16.78 3.06
C GLY A 392 -30.38 16.46 1.70
N ALA A 393 -29.04 16.51 1.59
CA ALA A 393 -28.30 16.06 0.41
C ALA A 393 -27.96 14.55 0.45
N TYR A 394 -28.13 13.92 1.62
CA TYR A 394 -27.91 12.50 1.81
C TYR A 394 -29.24 11.76 1.65
N LYS A 395 -29.65 11.56 0.39
CA LYS A 395 -30.98 11.08 0.03
C LYS A 395 -30.96 9.96 -0.97
#